data_AF-A0A366VZ80-F1
#
_entry.id   AF-A0A366VZ80-F1
#
_cell.length_a   1.000
_cell.length_b   1.000
_cell.length_c   1.000
_cell.angle_alpha   90.00
_cell.angle_beta   90.00
_cell.angle_gamma   90.00
#
_symmetry.space_group_name_H-M   'P 1'
#
loop_
_entity.id
_entity.type
_entity.pdbx_description
1 polymer ?
#
loop_
_entity_poly.entity_id
_entity_poly.type
_entity_poly.pdbx_seq_one_letter_code
_entity_poly.pdbx_strand_id
1 'polypeptide(L)'
;MSGTQLGAAVFTICIVVSGARAAPCVGSDFATPFPGALNVTVHAVDVPSPRFPGFWQEGTKDGYFFSLFANGDAALTAGRDSSWHLSYSCDASLDECSANIEGSPPDGAMQVAEQLKQCLLEGEVSLPAEETEAPSPEEEPTNGLSEEPVSPALPEETQACGMETIDDENPTRKLQRMLILAGADPGPVDGIPGAMTANALVSVLGDAATQLTSQDAINALQERVCSYGDQ
;
A
#
# COMPACT_ATOMS: atom_id res chain seq x y z
N MET A 1 -12.72 80.17 32.42
CA MET A 1 -13.13 79.48 31.19
C MET A 1 -12.27 78.23 31.09
N SER A 2 -12.85 77.11 31.53
CA SER A 2 -12.18 75.83 31.69
C SER A 2 -12.09 75.11 30.34
N GLY A 3 -10.89 74.69 29.94
CA GLY A 3 -10.66 73.82 28.79
C GLY A 3 -10.28 72.43 29.28
N THR A 4 -11.23 71.49 29.23
CA THR A 4 -11.03 70.09 29.59
C THR A 4 -10.42 69.35 28.39
N GLN A 5 -9.19 68.85 28.55
CA GLN A 5 -8.48 68.07 27.53
C GLN A 5 -8.81 66.59 27.74
N LEU A 6 -9.58 65.99 26.81
CA LEU A 6 -9.84 64.55 26.78
C LEU A 6 -8.57 63.80 26.35
N GLY A 7 -8.02 62.99 27.25
CA GLY A 7 -6.98 62.02 26.94
C GLY A 7 -7.57 60.79 26.27
N ALA A 8 -7.16 60.51 25.03
CA ALA A 8 -7.49 59.27 24.33
C ALA A 8 -6.55 58.16 24.82
N ALA A 9 -7.09 57.20 25.57
CA ALA A 9 -6.39 55.98 25.95
C ALA A 9 -6.38 55.02 24.74
N VAL A 10 -5.21 54.79 24.17
CA VAL A 10 -4.98 53.77 23.14
C VAL A 10 -4.91 52.41 23.84
N PHE A 11 -5.98 51.62 23.70
CA PHE A 11 -6.02 50.22 24.16
C PHE A 11 -5.33 49.34 23.11
N THR A 12 -4.08 48.96 23.36
CA THR A 12 -3.38 47.92 22.59
C THR A 12 -3.96 46.56 22.94
N ILE A 13 -4.73 45.98 22.01
CA ILE A 13 -5.28 44.63 22.12
C ILE A 13 -4.17 43.65 21.73
N CYS A 14 -3.61 42.93 22.71
CA CYS A 14 -2.77 41.76 22.45
C CYS A 14 -3.67 40.59 22.03
N ILE A 15 -3.80 40.35 20.73
CA ILE A 15 -4.42 39.13 20.21
C ILE A 15 -3.43 38.00 20.48
N VAL A 16 -3.73 37.18 21.49
CA VAL A 16 -3.04 35.91 21.71
C VAL A 16 -3.56 34.95 20.65
N VAL A 17 -2.83 34.82 19.54
CA VAL A 17 -3.12 33.78 18.54
C VAL A 17 -2.68 32.46 19.16
N SER A 18 -3.62 31.75 19.78
CA SER A 18 -3.43 30.34 20.12
C SER A 18 -3.23 29.59 18.81
N GLY A 19 -1.97 29.25 18.50
CA GLY A 19 -1.65 28.34 17.41
C GLY A 19 -2.24 26.98 17.74
N ALA A 20 -3.43 26.70 17.23
CA ALA A 20 -3.89 25.32 17.11
C ALA A 20 -2.86 24.62 16.22
N ARG A 21 -2.00 23.79 16.82
CA ARG A 21 -1.17 22.90 16.03
C ARG A 21 -2.14 21.97 15.31
N ALA A 22 -2.14 22.04 13.98
CA ALA A 22 -2.89 21.10 13.18
C ALA A 22 -2.46 19.70 13.63
N ALA A 23 -3.43 18.80 13.78
CA ALA A 23 -3.12 17.40 14.07
C ALA A 23 -2.16 16.90 12.98
N PRO A 24 -1.17 16.05 13.35
CA PRO A 24 -0.23 15.51 12.37
C PRO A 24 -1.01 14.85 11.24
N CYS A 25 -0.65 15.17 10.00
CA CYS A 25 -1.36 14.68 8.83
C CYS A 25 -1.43 13.15 8.76
N VAL A 26 -0.38 12.50 9.24
CA VAL A 26 -0.29 11.05 9.41
C VAL A 26 0.43 10.80 10.73
N GLY A 27 -0.11 9.89 11.54
CA GLY A 27 0.56 9.46 12.76
C GLY A 27 1.83 8.69 12.42
N SER A 28 2.77 8.62 13.36
CA SER A 28 3.99 7.81 13.28
C SER A 28 3.73 6.32 13.02
N ASP A 29 2.54 5.83 13.34
CA ASP A 29 2.04 4.47 13.07
C ASP A 29 1.18 4.36 11.80
N PHE A 30 0.99 5.47 11.07
CA PHE A 30 0.09 5.58 9.92
C PHE A 30 -1.38 5.21 10.23
N ALA A 31 -1.78 5.16 11.51
CA ALA A 31 -3.16 4.86 11.90
C ALA A 31 -4.13 6.01 11.57
N THR A 32 -3.61 7.24 11.49
CA THR A 32 -4.39 8.40 11.02
C THR A 32 -4.29 8.49 9.51
N PRO A 33 -5.42 8.41 8.78
CA PRO A 33 -5.40 8.47 7.33
C PRO A 33 -5.06 9.88 6.84
N PHE A 34 -4.25 9.96 5.77
CA PHE A 34 -4.04 11.19 5.02
C PHE A 34 -5.36 11.98 4.81
N PRO A 35 -5.45 13.28 5.20
CA PRO A 35 -6.72 13.98 5.28
C PRO A 35 -7.47 14.05 3.95
N GLY A 36 -8.75 13.66 3.97
CA GLY A 36 -9.60 13.64 2.77
C GLY A 36 -9.31 12.50 1.80
N ALA A 37 -8.39 11.59 2.13
CA ALA A 37 -8.19 10.37 1.37
C ALA A 37 -9.37 9.39 1.53
N LEU A 38 -9.62 8.63 0.47
CA LEU A 38 -10.60 7.56 0.36
C LEU A 38 -9.89 6.22 0.12
N ASN A 39 -10.54 5.13 0.51
CA ASN A 39 -10.05 3.76 0.34
C ASN A 39 -8.63 3.56 0.89
N VAL A 40 -8.37 4.16 2.05
CA VAL A 40 -7.07 4.09 2.70
C VAL A 40 -6.83 2.67 3.21
N THR A 41 -5.67 2.12 2.85
CA THR A 41 -5.15 0.88 3.41
C THR A 41 -3.78 1.14 4.01
N VAL A 42 -3.56 0.61 5.21
CA VAL A 42 -2.26 0.64 5.88
C VAL A 42 -1.63 -0.74 5.75
N HIS A 43 -0.36 -0.75 5.39
CA HIS A 43 0.44 -1.95 5.25
C HIS A 43 1.58 -1.93 6.25
N ALA A 44 1.92 -3.11 6.75
CA ALA A 44 3.04 -3.32 7.66
C ALA A 44 3.83 -4.55 7.21
N VAL A 45 5.15 -4.46 7.22
CA VAL A 45 6.07 -5.59 7.02
C VAL A 45 6.94 -5.77 8.25
N ASP A 46 7.05 -7.01 8.70
CA ASP A 46 7.81 -7.40 9.90
C ASP A 46 9.34 -7.25 9.69
N VAL A 47 9.80 -7.45 8.46
CA VAL A 47 11.22 -7.33 8.09
C VAL A 47 11.40 -6.17 7.11
N PRO A 48 11.91 -5.01 7.57
CA PRO A 48 12.18 -3.87 6.71
C PRO A 48 13.16 -4.24 5.59
N SER A 49 12.86 -3.82 4.37
CA SER A 49 13.76 -3.96 3.22
C SER A 49 13.92 -2.61 2.53
N PRO A 50 14.94 -2.43 1.67
CA PRO A 50 15.11 -1.19 0.93
C PRO A 50 13.89 -0.76 0.10
N ARG A 51 12.98 -1.70 -0.23
CA ARG A 51 11.75 -1.42 -0.99
C ARG A 51 10.52 -1.20 -0.10
N PHE A 52 10.56 -1.64 1.16
CA PHE A 52 9.42 -1.61 2.07
C PHE A 52 9.93 -1.23 3.47
N PRO A 53 9.89 0.06 3.84
CA PRO A 53 10.52 0.59 5.06
C PRO A 53 9.73 0.28 6.35
N GLY A 54 8.97 -0.82 6.41
CA GLY A 54 8.15 -1.19 7.56
C GLY A 54 6.68 -0.85 7.35
N PHE A 55 6.31 0.43 7.43
CA PHE A 55 4.92 0.88 7.32
C PHE A 55 4.73 1.79 6.12
N TRP A 56 3.60 1.63 5.44
CA TRP A 56 3.14 2.58 4.45
C TRP A 56 1.61 2.60 4.36
N GLN A 57 1.08 3.72 3.91
CA GLN A 57 -0.34 3.91 3.64
C GLN A 57 -0.52 4.14 2.14
N GLU A 58 -1.55 3.55 1.55
CA GLU A 58 -1.98 3.87 0.20
C GLU A 58 -3.48 4.16 0.14
N GLY A 59 -3.92 4.88 -0.88
CA GLY A 59 -5.32 5.22 -1.07
C GLY A 59 -5.54 6.13 -2.25
N THR A 60 -6.67 6.83 -2.25
CA THR A 60 -7.06 7.76 -3.31
C THR A 60 -7.40 9.13 -2.74
N LYS A 61 -6.91 10.21 -3.34
CA LYS A 61 -7.32 11.59 -3.01
C LYS A 61 -7.59 12.37 -4.28
N ASP A 62 -8.77 12.98 -4.36
CA ASP A 62 -9.23 13.74 -5.53
C ASP A 62 -9.11 12.98 -6.86
N GLY A 63 -9.25 11.64 -6.81
CA GLY A 63 -9.12 10.75 -7.96
C GLY A 63 -7.69 10.28 -8.27
N TYR A 64 -6.69 10.67 -7.49
CA TYR A 64 -5.29 10.26 -7.65
C TYR A 64 -4.90 9.21 -6.61
N PHE A 65 -4.21 8.16 -7.04
CA PHE A 65 -3.64 7.16 -6.15
C PHE A 65 -2.38 7.70 -5.51
N PHE A 66 -2.28 7.58 -4.18
CA PHE A 66 -1.07 7.93 -3.44
C PHE A 66 -0.55 6.72 -2.65
N SER A 67 0.76 6.76 -2.39
CA SER A 67 1.44 5.91 -1.42
C SER A 67 2.31 6.80 -0.55
N LEU A 68 2.26 6.64 0.77
CA LEU A 68 3.01 7.41 1.75
C LEU A 68 3.78 6.44 2.65
N PHE A 69 5.08 6.64 2.79
CA PHE A 69 5.98 5.70 3.47
C PHE A 69 6.55 6.32 4.74
N ALA A 70 6.79 5.48 5.76
CA ALA A 70 7.33 5.91 7.05
C ALA A 70 8.73 6.54 7.00
N ASN A 71 9.48 6.32 5.92
CA ASN A 71 10.80 6.88 5.73
C ASN A 71 10.81 8.29 5.12
N GLY A 72 9.64 8.92 4.93
CA GLY A 72 9.57 10.25 4.33
C GLY A 72 9.37 10.24 2.81
N ASP A 73 9.20 9.06 2.19
CA ASP A 73 8.91 8.96 0.76
C ASP A 73 7.40 9.02 0.48
N ALA A 74 7.04 9.54 -0.69
CA ALA A 74 5.68 9.49 -1.20
C ALA A 74 5.65 9.28 -2.72
N ALA A 75 4.56 8.70 -3.21
CA ALA A 75 4.28 8.60 -4.63
C ALA A 75 2.84 9.04 -4.93
N LEU A 76 2.62 9.63 -6.11
CA LEU A 76 1.31 10.04 -6.60
C LEU A 76 1.17 9.70 -8.09
N THR A 77 0.02 9.16 -8.48
CA THR A 77 -0.30 8.81 -9.87
C THR A 77 -1.81 8.82 -10.15
N ALA A 78 -2.22 8.82 -11.42
CA ALA A 78 -3.62 8.64 -11.82
C ALA A 78 -4.05 7.16 -11.88
N GLY A 79 -3.11 6.22 -11.79
CA GLY A 79 -3.34 4.77 -11.90
C GLY A 79 -2.16 4.08 -12.57
N ARG A 80 -2.27 2.75 -12.79
CA ARG A 80 -1.17 1.94 -13.35
C ARG A 80 -0.69 2.39 -14.73
N ASP A 81 -1.60 2.89 -15.55
CA ASP A 81 -1.32 3.28 -16.95
C ASP A 81 -1.15 4.81 -17.10
N SER A 82 -0.86 5.51 -16.01
CA SER A 82 -0.65 6.96 -16.06
C SER A 82 0.59 7.32 -16.88
N SER A 83 0.46 8.31 -17.77
CA SER A 83 1.59 8.88 -18.49
C SER A 83 2.45 9.84 -17.64
N TRP A 84 2.10 9.99 -16.36
CA TRP A 84 2.82 10.82 -15.40
C TRP A 84 2.93 10.12 -14.05
N HIS A 85 4.01 10.43 -13.34
CA HIS A 85 4.29 9.92 -12.00
C HIS A 85 5.00 11.01 -11.20
N LEU A 86 4.66 11.15 -9.92
CA LEU A 86 5.39 12.00 -8.98
C LEU A 86 5.88 11.14 -7.83
N SER A 87 7.15 11.29 -7.49
CA SER A 87 7.72 10.73 -6.27
C SER A 87 8.45 11.82 -5.48
N TYR A 88 8.28 11.80 -4.17
CA TYR A 88 8.95 12.69 -3.23
C TYR A 88 9.80 11.87 -2.27
N SER A 89 10.91 12.46 -1.85
CA SER A 89 11.70 11.99 -0.71
C SER A 89 12.01 13.18 0.18
N CYS A 90 11.45 13.16 1.39
CA CYS A 90 11.49 14.25 2.35
C CYS A 90 12.27 13.86 3.60
N ASP A 91 13.15 14.76 4.04
CA ASP A 91 13.82 14.68 5.34
C ASP A 91 13.24 15.76 6.26
N ALA A 92 12.32 15.36 7.13
CA ALA A 92 11.69 16.25 8.11
C ALA A 92 12.68 16.87 9.09
N SER A 93 13.84 16.24 9.33
CA SER A 93 14.87 16.78 10.23
C SER A 93 15.63 17.95 9.61
N LEU A 94 15.71 17.99 8.27
CA LEU A 94 16.36 19.03 7.49
C LEU A 94 15.38 20.04 6.87
N ASP A 95 14.07 19.82 7.02
CA ASP A 95 13.00 20.57 6.35
C ASP A 95 13.21 20.62 4.82
N GLU A 96 13.72 19.52 4.24
CA GLU A 96 14.07 19.43 2.82
C GLU A 96 13.30 18.30 2.14
N CYS A 97 12.77 18.58 0.94
CA CYS A 97 12.16 17.56 0.08
C CYS A 97 12.73 17.65 -1.33
N SER A 98 13.07 16.50 -1.88
CA SER A 98 13.34 16.33 -3.30
C SER A 98 12.11 15.77 -4.00
N ALA A 99 11.85 16.23 -5.23
CA ALA A 99 10.75 15.77 -6.06
C ALA A 99 11.30 15.26 -7.39
N ASN A 100 10.82 14.10 -7.83
CA ASN A 100 11.01 13.59 -9.18
C ASN A 100 9.65 13.56 -9.87
N ILE A 101 9.54 14.26 -10.99
CA ILE A 101 8.29 14.42 -11.75
C ILE A 101 8.55 13.87 -13.16
N GLU A 102 7.81 12.82 -13.50
CA GLU A 102 7.85 12.22 -14.83
C GLU A 102 6.55 12.56 -15.57
N GLY A 103 6.69 13.00 -16.83
CA GLY A 103 5.55 13.41 -17.64
C GLY A 103 5.01 14.80 -17.30
N SER A 104 3.70 14.99 -17.48
CA SER A 104 3.01 16.27 -17.23
C SER A 104 1.77 16.03 -16.37
N PRO A 105 1.90 16.06 -15.03
CA PRO A 105 0.76 15.88 -14.13
C PRO A 105 -0.23 17.06 -14.24
N PRO A 106 -1.53 16.82 -14.05
CA PRO A 106 -2.53 17.88 -14.01
C PRO A 106 -2.38 18.75 -12.75
N ASP A 107 -2.86 20.00 -12.79
CA ASP A 107 -2.78 20.95 -11.67
C ASP A 107 -3.42 20.41 -10.37
N GLY A 108 -4.45 19.58 -10.50
CA GLY A 108 -5.08 18.90 -9.36
C GLY A 108 -4.12 17.94 -8.66
N ALA A 109 -3.32 17.19 -9.42
CA ALA A 109 -2.31 16.29 -8.86
C ALA A 109 -1.20 17.07 -8.15
N MET A 110 -0.78 18.22 -8.71
CA MET A 110 0.23 19.09 -8.07
C MET A 110 -0.24 19.63 -6.72
N GLN A 111 -1.54 19.93 -6.57
CA GLN A 111 -2.12 20.36 -5.29
C GLN A 111 -2.16 19.24 -4.25
N VAL A 112 -2.46 18.01 -4.67
CA VAL A 112 -2.41 16.84 -3.79
C VAL A 112 -0.97 16.53 -3.38
N ALA A 113 -0.03 16.64 -4.33
CA ALA A 113 1.40 16.44 -4.09
C ALA A 113 1.98 17.43 -3.08
N GLU A 114 1.61 18.72 -3.15
CA GLU A 114 2.05 19.70 -2.16
C GLU A 114 1.47 19.42 -0.77
N GLN A 115 0.24 18.92 -0.68
CA GLN A 115 -0.33 18.48 0.60
C GLN A 115 0.42 17.27 1.16
N LEU A 116 0.77 16.28 0.33
CA LEU A 116 1.59 15.14 0.75
C LEU A 116 2.94 15.61 1.29
N LYS A 117 3.60 16.52 0.59
CA LYS A 117 4.88 17.10 0.99
C LYS A 117 4.79 17.82 2.34
N GLN A 118 3.78 18.67 2.55
CA GLN A 118 3.56 19.35 3.83
C GLN A 118 3.39 18.33 4.95
N CYS A 119 2.60 17.29 4.71
CA CYS A 119 2.36 16.23 5.67
C CYS A 119 3.60 15.41 6.03
N LEU A 120 4.54 15.24 5.09
CA LEU A 120 5.81 14.57 5.34
C LEU A 120 6.79 15.44 6.15
N LEU A 121 6.85 16.74 5.87
CA LEU A 121 7.74 17.68 6.55
C LEU A 121 7.29 18.03 7.96
N GLU A 122 5.97 18.06 8.19
CA GLU A 122 5.38 18.33 9.51
C GLU A 122 5.49 17.14 10.48
N GLY A 123 6.28 16.11 10.14
CA GLY A 123 6.47 14.88 10.90
C GLY A 123 6.47 15.08 12.42
N GLU A 124 5.79 14.17 13.13
CA GLU A 124 5.67 14.23 14.58
C GLU A 124 7.06 14.37 15.23
N VAL A 125 7.25 15.49 15.93
CA VAL A 125 8.43 15.70 16.79
C VAL A 125 8.50 14.53 17.75
N SER A 126 9.47 13.65 17.51
CA SER A 126 9.79 12.53 18.38
C SER A 126 10.10 13.08 19.78
N LEU A 127 9.15 12.95 20.70
CA LEU A 127 9.49 13.00 22.12
C LEU A 127 10.15 11.66 22.48
N PRO A 128 11.22 11.66 23.30
CA PRO A 128 11.93 10.45 23.66
C PRO A 128 10.97 9.42 24.25
N ALA A 129 11.08 8.18 23.77
CA ALA A 129 10.34 7.03 24.26
C ALA A 129 10.44 6.94 25.79
N GLU A 130 9.34 7.29 26.49
CA GLU A 130 9.17 6.90 27.87
C GLU A 130 8.60 5.49 27.88
N GLU A 131 9.49 4.56 28.18
CA GLU A 131 9.26 3.15 28.49
C GLU A 131 8.04 3.02 29.41
N THR A 132 6.87 2.77 28.81
CA THR A 132 5.65 2.50 29.57
C THR A 132 5.46 0.99 29.60
N GLU A 133 5.78 0.47 30.78
CA GLU A 133 5.52 -0.85 31.32
C GLU A 133 4.20 -1.46 30.82
N ALA A 134 4.28 -2.70 30.32
CA ALA A 134 3.14 -3.50 29.92
C ALA A 134 2.27 -3.91 31.11
N PRO A 135 0.94 -3.93 30.95
CA PRO A 135 0.09 -4.90 31.62
C PRO A 135 -0.45 -5.92 30.62
N SER A 136 -0.12 -7.18 30.89
CA SER A 136 -0.85 -8.36 30.45
C SER A 136 -2.35 -8.22 30.77
N PRO A 137 -3.24 -8.72 29.89
CA PRO A 137 -4.03 -9.87 30.33
C PRO A 137 -4.22 -10.94 29.24
N GLU A 138 -3.93 -12.19 29.60
CA GLU A 138 -4.71 -13.36 29.19
C GLU A 138 -6.20 -13.08 29.38
N GLU A 139 -7.04 -13.33 28.35
CA GLU A 139 -8.28 -14.11 28.46
C GLU A 139 -8.72 -14.56 27.06
N GLU A 140 -8.78 -15.87 26.86
CA GLU A 140 -9.49 -16.50 25.75
C GLU A 140 -11.00 -16.31 25.89
N PRO A 141 -11.72 -16.21 24.76
CA PRO A 141 -12.95 -16.99 24.67
C PRO A 141 -12.98 -17.82 23.39
N THR A 142 -13.09 -19.12 23.61
CA THR A 142 -13.64 -20.12 22.70
C THR A 142 -14.92 -19.61 22.03
N ASN A 143 -14.88 -19.48 20.70
CA ASN A 143 -16.10 -19.30 19.92
C ASN A 143 -16.18 -20.42 18.87
N GLY A 144 -17.13 -21.32 19.08
CA GLY A 144 -17.37 -22.48 18.23
C GLY A 144 -17.86 -22.05 16.85
N LEU A 145 -17.20 -22.56 15.81
CA LEU A 145 -17.71 -22.53 14.47
C LEU A 145 -18.29 -23.90 14.15
N SER A 146 -19.62 -23.95 14.04
CA SER A 146 -20.35 -25.03 13.39
C SER A 146 -19.83 -25.21 11.97
N GLU A 147 -19.27 -26.39 11.69
CA GLU A 147 -19.18 -26.91 10.33
C GLU A 147 -20.58 -27.33 9.87
N GLU A 148 -21.04 -26.74 8.77
CA GLU A 148 -21.61 -27.40 7.59
C GLU A 148 -22.14 -26.29 6.66
N PRO A 149 -21.77 -26.32 5.36
CA PRO A 149 -22.78 -26.81 4.44
C PRO A 149 -22.24 -27.59 3.22
N VAL A 150 -22.89 -28.73 2.97
CA VAL A 150 -23.56 -29.09 1.70
C VAL A 150 -22.78 -28.92 0.40
N SER A 151 -22.23 -30.03 -0.08
CA SER A 151 -22.07 -30.34 -1.51
C SER A 151 -23.46 -30.52 -2.16
N PRO A 152 -23.72 -30.07 -3.40
CA PRO A 152 -23.53 -31.02 -4.51
C PRO A 152 -23.21 -30.43 -5.90
N ALA A 153 -22.70 -31.35 -6.73
CA ALA A 153 -22.85 -31.50 -8.18
C ALA A 153 -21.86 -30.77 -9.12
N LEU A 154 -20.89 -31.58 -9.58
CA LEU A 154 -20.12 -31.43 -10.81
C LEU A 154 -21.02 -31.45 -12.06
N PRO A 155 -20.81 -30.57 -13.04
CA PRO A 155 -20.99 -30.93 -14.44
C PRO A 155 -19.70 -31.60 -14.94
N GLU A 156 -19.83 -32.87 -15.33
CA GLU A 156 -18.88 -33.53 -16.22
C GLU A 156 -18.96 -32.86 -17.60
N GLU A 157 -17.97 -32.02 -17.92
CA GLU A 157 -17.66 -31.68 -19.31
C GLU A 157 -16.16 -31.88 -19.54
N THR A 158 -15.88 -32.85 -20.40
CA THR A 158 -14.62 -33.15 -21.11
C THR A 158 -13.43 -32.29 -20.71
N GLN A 159 -12.58 -32.84 -19.83
CA GLN A 159 -11.30 -32.28 -19.40
C GLN A 159 -10.28 -32.29 -20.56
N ALA A 160 -10.45 -31.36 -21.50
CA ALA A 160 -9.28 -30.68 -22.02
C ALA A 160 -8.69 -29.95 -20.81
N CYS A 161 -7.46 -30.29 -20.43
CA CYS A 161 -6.73 -29.72 -19.30
C CYS A 161 -7.17 -28.29 -19.01
N GLY A 162 -7.85 -28.06 -17.87
CA GLY A 162 -8.64 -26.86 -17.53
C GLY A 162 -7.86 -25.54 -17.41
N MET A 163 -6.73 -25.43 -18.09
CA MET A 163 -5.82 -24.30 -18.16
C MET A 163 -6.03 -23.45 -19.41
N GLU A 164 -6.72 -23.97 -20.44
CA GLU A 164 -7.06 -23.21 -21.65
C GLU A 164 -8.17 -22.17 -21.41
N THR A 165 -8.92 -22.32 -20.31
CA THR A 165 -9.98 -21.39 -19.90
C THR A 165 -9.47 -20.18 -19.12
N ILE A 166 -8.17 -20.12 -18.76
CA ILE A 166 -7.58 -18.91 -18.18
C ILE A 166 -7.19 -17.97 -19.33
N ASP A 167 -8.15 -17.17 -19.76
CA ASP A 167 -7.92 -16.04 -20.66
C ASP A 167 -7.48 -14.83 -19.83
N ASP A 168 -6.17 -14.58 -19.84
CA ASP A 168 -5.57 -13.45 -19.15
C ASP A 168 -4.44 -12.90 -20.03
N GLU A 169 -4.60 -11.66 -20.49
CA GLU A 169 -3.66 -11.01 -21.42
C GLU A 169 -2.29 -10.78 -20.78
N ASN A 170 -2.20 -10.78 -19.44
CA ASN A 170 -0.94 -10.70 -18.72
C ASN A 170 -0.39 -12.11 -18.41
N PRO A 171 0.78 -12.50 -18.96
CA PRO A 171 1.33 -13.83 -18.79
C PRO A 171 1.68 -14.14 -17.33
N THR A 172 2.15 -13.17 -16.55
CA THR A 172 2.46 -13.41 -15.14
C THR A 172 1.20 -13.67 -14.31
N ARG A 173 0.11 -12.96 -14.58
CA ARG A 173 -1.16 -13.18 -13.87
C ARG A 173 -1.76 -14.53 -14.24
N LYS A 174 -1.68 -14.91 -15.52
CA LYS A 174 -2.03 -16.25 -15.99
C LYS A 174 -1.21 -17.31 -15.25
N LEU A 175 0.10 -17.12 -15.14
CA LEU A 175 1.01 -18.00 -14.43
C LEU A 175 0.65 -18.16 -12.95
N GLN A 176 0.39 -17.05 -12.24
CA GLN A 176 -0.05 -17.07 -10.84
C GLN A 176 -1.35 -17.88 -10.69
N ARG A 177 -2.35 -17.68 -11.55
CA ARG A 177 -3.58 -18.49 -11.51
C ARG A 177 -3.33 -19.98 -11.78
N MET A 178 -2.43 -20.30 -12.71
CA MET A 178 -2.07 -21.70 -12.99
C MET A 178 -1.37 -22.37 -11.81
N LEU A 179 -0.53 -21.64 -11.06
CA LEU A 179 0.10 -22.16 -9.85
C LEU A 179 -0.92 -22.47 -8.75
N ILE A 180 -1.95 -21.62 -8.60
CA ILE A 180 -3.07 -21.87 -7.68
C ILE A 180 -3.82 -23.15 -8.09
N LEU A 181 -4.12 -23.33 -9.38
CA LEU A 181 -4.75 -24.56 -9.87
C LEU A 181 -3.88 -25.81 -9.67
N ALA A 182 -2.56 -25.66 -9.70
CA ALA A 182 -1.61 -26.73 -9.40
C ALA A 182 -1.44 -26.99 -7.88
N GLY A 183 -2.17 -26.26 -7.03
CA GLY A 183 -2.13 -26.41 -5.57
C GLY A 183 -0.97 -25.70 -4.88
N ALA A 184 -0.26 -24.81 -5.57
CA ALA A 184 0.79 -23.97 -5.01
C ALA A 184 0.27 -22.57 -4.67
N ASP A 185 0.95 -21.87 -3.76
CA ASP A 185 0.63 -20.50 -3.37
C ASP A 185 1.65 -19.50 -3.95
N PRO A 186 1.34 -18.83 -5.06
CA PRO A 186 2.21 -17.83 -5.66
C PRO A 186 2.10 -16.45 -5.00
N GLY A 187 1.26 -16.29 -3.97
CA GLY A 187 0.86 -15.00 -3.41
C GLY A 187 -0.26 -14.33 -4.22
N PRO A 188 -0.37 -12.99 -4.15
CA PRO A 188 -1.41 -12.24 -4.86
C PRO A 188 -1.40 -12.45 -6.38
N VAL A 189 -2.59 -12.48 -6.99
CA VAL A 189 -2.77 -12.59 -8.45
C VAL A 189 -2.80 -11.19 -9.07
N ASP A 190 -1.67 -10.50 -8.99
CA ASP A 190 -1.51 -9.09 -9.37
C ASP A 190 -0.82 -8.88 -10.73
N GLY A 191 -0.21 -9.92 -11.30
CA GLY A 191 0.59 -9.86 -12.52
C GLY A 191 2.03 -9.41 -12.32
N ILE A 192 2.52 -9.35 -11.08
CA ILE A 192 3.90 -8.99 -10.73
C ILE A 192 4.61 -10.23 -10.17
N PRO A 193 5.69 -10.73 -10.81
CA PRO A 193 6.36 -11.92 -10.33
C PRO A 193 7.19 -11.59 -9.08
N GLY A 194 6.82 -12.15 -7.93
CA GLY A 194 7.50 -11.98 -6.65
C GLY A 194 8.21 -13.24 -6.17
N ALA A 195 8.85 -13.15 -4.99
CA ALA A 195 9.53 -14.29 -4.36
C ALA A 195 8.59 -15.47 -4.09
N MET A 196 7.33 -15.20 -3.71
CA MET A 196 6.31 -16.25 -3.53
C MET A 196 5.98 -16.95 -4.85
N THR A 197 5.80 -16.21 -5.95
CA THR A 197 5.57 -16.78 -7.28
C THR A 197 6.76 -17.64 -7.73
N ALA A 198 8.00 -17.19 -7.47
CA ALA A 198 9.21 -17.96 -7.78
C ALA A 198 9.32 -19.24 -6.92
N ASN A 199 9.01 -19.18 -5.62
CA ASN A 199 9.01 -20.36 -4.75
C ASN A 199 7.91 -21.35 -5.13
N ALA A 200 6.72 -20.87 -5.48
CA ALA A 200 5.62 -21.68 -5.98
C ALA A 200 6.04 -22.43 -7.25
N LEU A 201 6.69 -21.74 -8.19
CA LEU A 201 7.27 -22.35 -9.39
C LEU A 201 8.26 -23.47 -9.09
N VAL A 202 9.20 -23.22 -8.17
CA VAL A 202 10.18 -24.24 -7.75
C VAL A 202 9.48 -25.43 -7.09
N SER A 203 8.43 -25.20 -6.30
CA SER A 203 7.68 -26.29 -5.65
C SER A 203 6.99 -27.23 -6.66
N VAL A 204 6.52 -26.68 -7.79
CA VAL A 204 5.75 -27.44 -8.79
C VAL A 204 6.66 -28.03 -9.89
N LEU A 205 7.63 -27.25 -10.37
CA LEU A 205 8.47 -27.58 -11.52
C LEU A 205 9.94 -27.91 -11.16
N GLY A 206 10.35 -27.71 -9.91
CA GLY A 206 11.72 -27.92 -9.43
C GLY A 206 12.67 -26.74 -9.67
N ASP A 207 13.93 -26.90 -9.27
CA ASP A 207 14.93 -25.82 -9.24
C ASP A 207 15.21 -25.17 -10.61
N ALA A 208 15.01 -25.92 -11.70
CA ALA A 208 15.17 -25.43 -13.06
C ALA A 208 14.19 -24.28 -13.39
N ALA A 209 13.09 -24.16 -12.65
CA ALA A 209 12.08 -23.11 -12.86
C ALA A 209 12.60 -21.69 -12.60
N THR A 210 13.67 -21.54 -11.82
CA THR A 210 14.27 -20.23 -11.49
C THR A 210 14.86 -19.49 -12.69
N GLN A 211 15.09 -20.20 -13.81
CA GLN A 211 15.66 -19.64 -15.03
C GLN A 211 14.62 -19.49 -16.16
N LEU A 212 13.38 -19.91 -15.92
CA LEU A 212 12.33 -19.85 -16.93
C LEU A 212 11.74 -18.44 -17.01
N THR A 213 11.45 -18.00 -18.23
CA THR A 213 10.59 -16.84 -18.43
C THR A 213 9.15 -17.18 -18.02
N SER A 214 8.31 -16.17 -17.77
CA SER A 214 6.90 -16.42 -17.44
C SER A 214 6.19 -17.27 -18.51
N GLN A 215 6.53 -17.08 -19.79
CA GLN A 215 5.93 -17.86 -20.88
C GLN A 215 6.42 -19.31 -20.92
N ASP A 216 7.72 -19.54 -20.70
CA ASP A 216 8.27 -20.90 -20.67
C ASP A 216 7.76 -21.67 -19.44
N ALA A 217 7.62 -20.98 -18.31
CA ALA A 217 7.05 -21.53 -17.08
C ALA A 217 5.58 -21.94 -17.26
N ILE A 218 4.77 -21.12 -17.96
CA ILE A 218 3.38 -21.46 -18.33
C ILE A 218 3.35 -22.76 -19.15
N ASN A 219 4.19 -22.88 -20.18
CA ASN A 219 4.24 -24.05 -21.03
C ASN A 219 4.62 -25.32 -20.22
N ALA A 220 5.64 -25.21 -19.37
CA ALA A 220 6.08 -26.32 -18.51
C ALA A 220 5.02 -26.74 -17.48
N LEU A 221 4.29 -25.79 -16.88
CA LEU A 221 3.16 -26.07 -15.99
C LEU A 221 2.02 -26.77 -16.72
N GLN A 222 1.70 -26.33 -17.93
CA GLN A 222 0.68 -26.96 -18.76
C GLN A 222 1.07 -28.42 -19.06
N GLU A 223 2.29 -28.68 -19.52
CA GLU A 223 2.76 -30.05 -19.73
C GLU A 223 2.67 -30.92 -18.47
N ARG A 224 3.08 -30.38 -17.31
CA ARG A 224 3.07 -31.10 -16.02
C ARG A 224 1.67 -31.46 -15.54
N VAL A 225 0.74 -30.51 -15.60
CA VAL A 225 -0.63 -30.68 -15.09
C VAL A 225 -1.48 -31.48 -16.09
N CYS A 226 -1.32 -31.24 -17.38
CA CYS A 226 -2.06 -31.97 -18.40
C CYS A 226 -1.58 -33.43 -18.56
N SER A 227 -0.31 -33.73 -18.26
CA SER A 227 0.18 -35.11 -18.26
C SER A 227 -0.32 -35.97 -17.09
N TYR A 228 -0.88 -35.37 -16.04
CA TYR A 228 -1.36 -36.09 -14.85
C TYR A 228 -2.84 -36.47 -14.91
N GLY A 229 -3.59 -35.97 -15.91
CA GLY A 229 -5.03 -36.24 -16.10
C GLY A 229 -5.38 -37.50 -16.91
N ASP A 230 -4.39 -38.24 -17.41
CA ASP A 230 -4.57 -39.43 -18.27
C ASP A 230 -4.26 -40.76 -17.54
N GLN A 231 -4.26 -40.78 -16.19
CA GLN A 231 -4.03 -41.96 -15.35
C GLN A 231 -5.21 -42.28 -14.44
#